data_AF-A0AAV6LK07-F1
#
_entry.id   AF-A0AAV6LK07-F1
#
_cell.length_a   1.000
_cell.length_b   1.000
_cell.length_c   1.000
_cell.angle_alpha   90.00
_cell.angle_beta   90.00
_cell.angle_gamma   90.00
#
_symmetry.space_group_name_H-M   'P 1'
#
loop_
_entity.id
_entity.type
_entity.pdbx_description
1 polymer ?
#
loop_
_entity_poly.entity_id
_entity_poly.type
_entity_poly.pdbx_seq_one_letter_code
_entity_poly.pdbx_strand_id
1 'polypeptide(L)'
;MSIGSLKSLVAEAAIKGVAEARARIFGHVLNPTGERSPHKILRKKLIGEKVAQWYPYDINKDDPLVMAKKEQERLSKLEMLKRRGKGPPKKGQGKRSKHYDLLCLYSGYSSAEVWGDAD
;
A
#
# COMPACT_ATOMS: atom_id res chain seq x y z
N MET A 1 3.69 46.71 -45.38
CA MET A 1 3.54 46.61 -43.91
C MET A 1 2.89 47.89 -43.42
N SER A 2 1.67 47.85 -42.87
CA SER A 2 1.00 49.06 -42.37
C SER A 2 1.54 49.45 -40.99
N ILE A 3 1.53 50.75 -40.66
CA ILE A 3 2.02 51.27 -39.37
C ILE A 3 1.30 50.61 -38.16
N GLY A 4 0.05 50.18 -38.35
CA GLY A 4 -0.73 49.47 -37.33
C GLY A 4 -0.21 48.07 -37.02
N SER A 5 0.27 47.35 -38.04
CA SER A 5 0.86 46.02 -37.87
C SER A 5 2.21 46.05 -37.14
N LEU A 6 2.98 47.13 -37.27
CA LEU A 6 4.21 47.32 -36.50
C LEU A 6 3.93 47.58 -35.01
N LYS A 7 2.91 48.40 -34.72
CA LYS A 7 2.49 48.68 -33.34
C LYS A 7 2.02 47.43 -32.60
N SER A 8 1.27 46.54 -33.27
CA SER A 8 0.81 45.29 -32.67
C SER A 8 1.96 44.33 -32.37
N LEU A 9 2.94 44.20 -33.29
CA LEU A 9 4.12 43.36 -33.10
C LEU A 9 4.97 43.82 -31.89
N VAL A 10 5.18 45.13 -31.76
CA VAL A 10 5.94 45.70 -30.62
C VAL A 10 5.18 45.48 -29.30
N ALA A 11 3.86 45.66 -29.31
CA ALA A 11 3.04 45.41 -28.13
C ALA A 11 3.09 43.92 -27.69
N GLU A 12 3.00 42.99 -28.64
CA GLU A 12 3.12 41.56 -28.36
C GLU A 12 4.50 41.19 -27.79
N ALA A 13 5.58 41.75 -28.36
CA ALA A 13 6.94 41.55 -27.86
C ALA A 13 7.11 42.09 -26.43
N ALA A 14 6.55 43.27 -26.13
CA ALA A 14 6.59 43.85 -24.78
C ALA A 14 5.86 42.97 -23.76
N ILE A 15 4.66 42.46 -24.09
CA ILE A 15 3.89 41.57 -23.21
C ILE A 15 4.65 40.26 -22.94
N LYS A 16 5.29 39.68 -23.97
CA LYS A 16 6.15 38.50 -23.82
C LYS A 16 7.32 38.78 -22.89
N GLY A 17 8.02 39.89 -23.06
CA GLY A 17 9.14 40.30 -22.20
C GLY A 17 8.74 40.49 -20.73
N VAL A 18 7.58 41.09 -20.47
CA VAL A 18 7.05 41.24 -19.11
C VAL A 18 6.70 39.88 -18.49
N ALA A 19 6.08 38.98 -19.26
CA ALA A 19 5.74 37.63 -18.80
C ALA A 19 7.00 36.81 -18.48
N GLU A 20 8.06 36.95 -19.29
CA GLU A 20 9.37 36.34 -19.04
C GLU A 20 10.04 36.91 -17.78
N ALA A 21 10.05 38.24 -17.61
CA ALA A 21 10.62 38.88 -16.44
C ALA A 21 9.90 38.44 -15.16
N ARG A 22 8.57 38.39 -15.17
CA ARG A 22 7.76 37.86 -14.07
C ARG A 22 8.12 36.40 -13.76
N ALA A 23 8.21 35.57 -14.79
CA ALA A 23 8.55 34.16 -14.64
C ALA A 23 9.93 33.97 -13.99
N ARG A 24 10.93 34.78 -14.40
CA ARG A 24 12.28 34.78 -13.82
C ARG A 24 12.29 35.24 -12.37
N ILE A 25 11.57 36.31 -12.03
CA ILE A 25 11.54 36.87 -10.66
C ILE A 25 10.90 35.89 -9.67
N PHE A 26 9.77 35.26 -10.04
CA PHE A 26 9.00 34.42 -9.13
C PHE A 26 9.23 32.91 -9.31
N GLY A 27 10.21 32.52 -10.15
CA GLY A 27 10.52 31.11 -10.42
C GLY A 27 9.36 30.35 -11.07
N HIS A 28 8.53 31.02 -11.88
CA HIS A 28 7.50 30.34 -12.67
C HIS A 28 8.09 29.81 -13.97
N VAL A 29 7.69 28.60 -14.35
CA VAL A 29 8.05 28.02 -15.65
C VAL A 29 7.06 28.50 -16.71
N LEU A 30 7.58 29.17 -17.75
CA LEU A 30 6.82 29.59 -18.93
C LEU A 30 6.83 28.48 -19.99
N ASN A 31 5.68 28.25 -20.64
CA ASN A 31 5.55 27.30 -21.74
C ASN A 31 5.00 28.02 -22.99
N PRO A 32 5.86 28.53 -23.88
CA PRO A 32 5.42 29.27 -25.06
C PRO A 32 4.76 28.39 -26.13
N THR A 33 5.12 27.11 -26.20
CA THR A 33 4.59 26.13 -27.18
C THR A 33 3.25 25.53 -26.74
N GLY A 34 2.94 25.58 -25.44
CA GLY A 34 1.70 25.04 -24.88
C GLY A 34 1.65 23.51 -24.78
N GLU A 35 2.77 22.82 -25.01
CA GLU A 35 2.86 21.37 -24.95
C GLU A 35 2.68 20.83 -23.52
N ARG A 36 2.33 19.55 -23.40
CA ARG A 36 2.14 18.92 -22.08
C ARG A 36 3.48 18.78 -21.36
N SER A 37 3.68 19.61 -20.34
CA SER A 37 4.85 19.56 -19.45
C SER A 37 4.57 18.73 -18.17
N PRO A 38 5.56 18.03 -17.60
CA PRO A 38 5.43 17.28 -16.34
C PRO A 38 5.21 18.18 -15.11
N HIS A 39 5.20 19.50 -15.27
CA HIS A 39 5.05 20.47 -14.19
C HIS A 39 3.78 20.26 -13.33
N LYS A 40 2.70 19.70 -13.90
CA LYS A 40 1.48 19.35 -13.14
C LYS A 40 1.73 18.19 -12.16
N ILE A 41 2.60 17.24 -12.51
CA ILE A 41 2.92 16.10 -11.67
C ILE A 41 3.84 16.55 -10.53
N LEU A 42 4.88 17.33 -10.86
CA LEU A 42 5.87 17.81 -9.89
C LEU A 42 5.32 18.82 -8.87
N ARG A 43 4.25 19.57 -9.21
CA ARG A 43 3.56 20.47 -8.26
C ARG A 43 2.75 19.74 -7.19
N LYS A 44 2.44 18.45 -7.40
CA LYS A 44 1.72 17.69 -6.39
C LYS A 44 2.67 17.40 -5.23
N LYS A 45 2.25 17.74 -4.02
CA LYS A 45 3.00 17.37 -2.81
C LYS A 45 3.11 15.85 -2.73
N LEU A 46 4.30 15.35 -2.40
CA LEU A 46 4.51 13.92 -2.17
C LEU A 46 3.60 13.46 -1.03
N ILE A 47 2.85 12.38 -1.26
CA ILE A 47 1.90 11.82 -0.28
C ILE A 47 2.42 10.55 0.41
N GLY A 48 3.60 10.07 0.01
CA GLY A 48 4.14 8.77 0.43
C GLY A 48 4.21 8.58 1.94
N GLU A 49 4.78 9.56 2.67
CA GLU A 49 4.89 9.50 4.13
C GLU A 49 3.53 9.45 4.82
N LYS A 50 2.58 10.26 4.35
CA LYS A 50 1.22 10.28 4.90
C LYS A 50 0.49 8.96 4.68
N VAL A 51 0.71 8.33 3.53
CA VAL A 51 0.13 7.03 3.20
C VAL A 51 0.81 5.92 4.01
N ALA A 52 2.13 5.98 4.18
CA ALA A 52 2.87 5.01 4.98
C ALA A 52 2.49 5.05 6.47
N GLN A 53 2.21 6.24 7.00
CA GLN A 53 1.78 6.47 8.39
C GLN A 53 0.27 6.22 8.61
N TRP A 54 -0.36 5.40 7.77
CA TRP A 54 -1.81 5.12 7.86
C TRP A 54 -2.22 4.54 9.22
N TYR A 55 -1.42 3.63 9.76
CA TYR A 55 -1.67 3.07 11.09
C TYR A 55 -0.85 3.81 12.15
N PRO A 56 -1.49 4.27 13.25
CA PRO A 56 -0.77 4.91 14.33
C PRO A 56 0.13 3.92 15.07
N TYR A 57 1.10 4.47 15.79
CA TYR A 57 1.99 3.70 16.64
C TYR A 57 1.25 3.04 17.80
N ASP A 58 1.53 1.76 18.06
CA ASP A 58 0.92 1.00 19.16
C ASP A 58 1.76 1.13 20.44
N ILE A 59 1.32 2.03 21.33
CA ILE A 59 1.96 2.35 22.61
C ILE A 59 2.07 1.11 23.52
N ASN A 60 1.20 0.11 23.34
CA ASN A 60 1.19 -1.08 24.19
C ASN A 60 2.43 -1.96 24.01
N LYS A 61 3.22 -1.73 22.96
CA LYS A 61 4.45 -2.47 22.70
C LYS A 61 5.66 -1.92 23.47
N ASP A 62 5.56 -0.70 24.00
CA ASP A 62 6.66 -0.06 24.72
C ASP A 62 6.81 -0.56 26.15
N ASP A 63 5.69 -0.83 26.82
CA ASP A 63 5.69 -1.24 28.22
C ASP A 63 5.90 -2.76 28.35
N PRO A 64 7.05 -3.22 28.89
CA PRO A 64 7.33 -4.64 29.07
C PRO A 64 6.32 -5.31 30.02
N LEU A 65 5.72 -4.59 30.97
CA LEU A 65 4.75 -5.15 31.91
C LEU A 65 3.43 -5.47 31.23
N VAL A 66 2.95 -4.59 30.34
CA VAL A 66 1.72 -4.80 29.56
C VAL A 66 1.89 -5.97 28.59
N MET A 67 3.05 -6.05 27.93
CA MET A 67 3.37 -7.16 27.03
C MET A 67 3.45 -8.50 27.77
N ALA A 68 4.14 -8.54 28.91
CA ALA A 68 4.25 -9.74 29.74
C ALA A 68 2.89 -10.21 30.27
N LYS A 69 2.02 -9.27 30.68
CA LYS A 69 0.67 -9.58 31.16
C LYS A 69 -0.19 -10.23 30.07
N LYS A 70 -0.22 -9.63 28.87
CA LYS A 70 -0.98 -10.18 27.73
C LYS A 70 -0.52 -11.58 27.36
N GLU A 71 0.79 -11.82 27.36
CA GLU A 71 1.34 -13.14 27.08
C GLU A 71 1.00 -14.16 28.19
N GLN A 72 1.07 -13.75 29.46
CA GLN A 72 0.69 -14.61 30.58
C GLN A 72 -0.80 -14.99 30.54
N GLU A 73 -1.69 -14.06 30.19
CA GLU A 73 -3.11 -14.32 29.98
C GLU A 73 -3.35 -15.28 28.81
N ARG A 74 -2.60 -15.12 27.72
CA ARG A 74 -2.65 -16.03 26.57
C ARG A 74 -2.25 -17.45 26.96
N LEU A 75 -1.16 -17.60 27.72
CA LEU A 75 -0.64 -18.88 28.19
C LEU A 75 -1.61 -19.56 29.17
N SER A 76 -2.14 -18.83 30.15
CA SER A 76 -3.08 -19.39 31.14
C SER A 76 -4.37 -19.86 30.48
N LYS A 77 -4.92 -19.10 29.52
CA LYS A 77 -6.09 -19.51 28.73
C LYS A 77 -5.82 -20.79 27.94
N LEU A 78 -4.66 -20.87 27.31
CA LEU A 78 -4.25 -22.04 26.53
C LEU A 78 -4.06 -23.27 27.42
N GLU A 79 -3.50 -23.11 28.62
CA GLU A 79 -3.37 -24.18 29.60
C GLU A 79 -4.73 -24.69 30.08
N MET A 80 -5.66 -23.79 30.43
CA MET A 80 -7.03 -24.17 30.82
C MET A 80 -7.75 -24.95 29.71
N LEU A 81 -7.58 -24.54 28.44
CA LEU A 81 -8.17 -25.25 27.29
C LEU A 81 -7.56 -26.63 27.09
N LYS A 82 -6.24 -26.76 27.24
CA LYS A 82 -5.55 -28.06 27.19
C LYS A 82 -6.05 -29.01 28.28
N ARG A 83 -6.21 -28.53 29.51
CA ARG A 83 -6.76 -29.34 30.62
C ARG A 83 -8.17 -29.87 30.34
N ARG A 84 -8.98 -29.09 29.61
CA ARG A 84 -10.35 -29.47 29.22
C ARG A 84 -10.41 -30.35 27.95
N GLY A 85 -9.27 -30.67 27.32
CA GLY A 85 -9.24 -31.34 26.01
C GLY A 85 -9.80 -30.50 24.85
N LYS A 86 -10.02 -29.19 25.08
CA LYS A 86 -10.51 -28.22 24.09
C LYS A 86 -9.38 -27.37 23.51
N GLY A 87 -8.13 -27.81 23.69
CA GLY A 87 -6.99 -27.16 23.08
C GLY A 87 -7.04 -27.27 21.55
N PRO A 88 -6.42 -26.31 20.83
CA PRO A 88 -6.28 -26.44 19.39
C PRO A 88 -5.52 -27.74 19.06
N PRO A 89 -5.99 -28.54 18.09
CA PRO A 89 -5.29 -29.76 17.69
C PRO A 89 -3.94 -29.41 17.05
N LYS A 90 -3.04 -30.41 16.99
CA LYS A 90 -1.78 -30.25 16.28
C LYS A 90 -2.06 -29.89 14.82
N LYS A 91 -1.34 -28.91 14.28
CA LYS A 91 -1.42 -28.52 12.86
C LYS A 91 -1.29 -29.77 11.98
N GLY A 92 -2.20 -29.96 11.03
CA GLY A 92 -2.27 -31.16 10.18
C GLY A 92 -3.08 -32.33 10.76
N GLN A 93 -3.50 -32.30 12.03
CA GLN A 93 -4.33 -33.34 12.66
C GLN A 93 -5.77 -32.86 12.92
N GLY A 94 -6.26 -31.98 12.04
CA GLY A 94 -7.64 -31.52 12.09
C GLY A 94 -8.61 -32.68 11.86
N LYS A 95 -9.88 -32.50 12.27
CA LYS A 95 -10.92 -33.52 12.04
C LYS A 95 -11.06 -33.91 10.56
N ARG A 96 -10.84 -32.96 9.65
CA ARG A 96 -10.88 -33.19 8.20
C ARG A 96 -9.68 -33.99 7.67
N SER A 97 -8.46 -33.77 8.13
CA SER A 97 -7.30 -34.52 7.60
C SER A 97 -7.41 -36.02 7.91
N LYS A 98 -7.92 -36.36 9.11
CA LYS A 98 -8.20 -37.76 9.47
C LYS A 98 -9.26 -38.43 8.59
N HIS A 99 -10.21 -37.66 8.06
CA HIS A 99 -11.27 -38.18 7.19
C HIS A 99 -10.72 -38.59 5.81
N TYR A 100 -9.78 -37.82 5.26
CA TYR A 100 -9.12 -38.17 4.00
C TYR A 100 -8.18 -39.37 4.16
N ASP A 101 -7.45 -39.49 5.29
CA ASP A 101 -6.62 -40.68 5.57
C ASP A 101 -7.47 -41.97 5.66
N LEU A 102 -8.63 -41.91 6.33
CA LEU A 102 -9.50 -43.09 6.47
C LEU A 102 -10.14 -43.51 5.13
N LEU A 103 -10.54 -42.55 4.29
CA LEU A 103 -11.06 -42.83 2.95
C LEU A 103 -9.99 -43.44 2.04
N CYS A 104 -8.76 -42.92 2.10
CA CYS A 104 -7.62 -43.45 1.34
C CYS A 104 -7.30 -44.90 1.72
N LEU A 105 -7.42 -45.25 3.01
CA LEU A 105 -7.27 -46.62 3.51
C LEU A 105 -8.43 -47.55 3.10
N TYR A 106 -9.64 -47.03 2.89
CA TYR A 106 -10.84 -47.83 2.60
C TYR A 106 -11.13 -47.98 1.10
N SER A 107 -10.68 -47.05 0.25
CA SER A 107 -10.90 -47.08 -1.21
C SER A 107 -9.70 -47.57 -2.02
N GLY A 108 -8.52 -47.75 -1.40
CA GLY A 108 -7.31 -48.19 -2.10
C GLY A 108 -6.73 -47.18 -3.10
N TYR A 109 -7.31 -45.98 -3.21
CA TYR A 109 -6.79 -44.89 -4.04
C TYR A 109 -5.86 -44.01 -3.22
N SER A 110 -4.62 -43.84 -3.68
CA SER A 110 -3.64 -42.94 -3.09
C SER A 110 -4.16 -41.50 -3.12
N SER A 111 -4.01 -40.75 -2.03
CA SER A 111 -4.46 -39.35 -1.94
C SER A 111 -3.79 -38.43 -2.97
N ALA A 112 -2.70 -38.90 -3.62
CA ALA A 112 -2.03 -38.24 -4.74
C ALA A 112 -2.78 -38.37 -6.08
N GLU A 113 -3.63 -39.39 -6.26
CA GLU A 113 -4.36 -39.64 -7.51
C GLU A 113 -5.67 -38.83 -7.61
N VAL A 114 -6.19 -38.34 -6.47
CA VAL A 114 -7.43 -37.54 -6.42
C VAL A 114 -7.17 -36.02 -6.58
N TRP A 115 -5.91 -35.59 -6.46
CA TRP A 115 -5.48 -34.20 -6.67
C TRP A 115 -4.48 -34.08 -7.82
N GLY A 116 -4.61 -34.93 -8.84
CA GLY A 116 -4.01 -34.67 -10.15
C GLY A 116 -4.68 -33.45 -10.78
N ASP A 117 -3.85 -32.45 -11.07
CA ASP A 117 -4.09 -31.38 -12.05
C ASP A 117 -5.30 -30.47 -11.78
N ALA A 118 -5.10 -29.49 -10.91
CA ALA A 118 -5.80 -28.21 -11.00
C ALA A 118 -4.74 -27.09 -10.93
N ASP A 119 -4.23 -26.73 -12.11
CA ASP A 119 -3.57 -25.45 -12.37
C ASP A 119 -4.52 -24.27 -12.10
#